data_AF-A0A2N3LQR5-F1
#
_entry.id   AF-A0A2N3LQR5-F1
#
_cell.length_a   1.000
_cell.length_b   1.000
_cell.length_c   1.000
_cell.angle_alpha   90.00
_cell.angle_beta   90.00
_cell.angle_gamma   90.00
#
_symmetry.space_group_name_H-M   'P 1'
#
loop_
_entity.id
_entity.type
_entity.pdbx_description
1 polymer ?
#
loop_
_entity_poly.entity_id
_entity_poly.type
_entity_poly.pdbx_seq_one_letter_code
_entity_poly.pdbx_strand_id
1 'polypeptide(L)'
;MPKICILICLLLLLTSCSQRNGVLENNQNTSPRPVSMKNDQTTDNVDRKTGIVVSKRLVKLASDVPGVRDATAVVFGKYAIVGIDVDSKLERSQVGTIKYSVAESLKHDPYGAESIVVADPDITARLKEIAADIRNGKPGQGIVRELADIAGRLMPEIPKNIVPAKNPDNALEKPKQNLNNQNENKLEKQQEEQSNHKK
;
A
#
# COMPACT_ATOMS: atom_id res chain seq x y z
N MET A 1 34.73 -23.97 -50.56
CA MET A 1 33.64 -22.97 -50.54
C MET A 1 32.67 -23.10 -49.35
N PRO A 2 32.03 -24.25 -49.03
CA PRO A 2 30.98 -24.29 -47.98
C PRO A 2 31.51 -24.09 -46.56
N LYS A 3 32.77 -24.50 -46.29
CA LYS A 3 33.43 -24.36 -44.98
C LYS A 3 33.78 -22.90 -44.64
N ILE A 4 34.00 -22.06 -45.65
CA ILE A 4 34.27 -20.62 -45.49
C ILE A 4 32.96 -19.87 -45.20
N CYS A 5 31.85 -20.28 -45.82
CA CYS A 5 30.53 -19.73 -45.52
C CYS A 5 30.10 -20.03 -44.07
N ILE A 6 30.39 -21.22 -43.55
CA ILE A 6 30.07 -21.61 -42.16
C ILE A 6 30.89 -20.79 -41.16
N LEU A 7 32.17 -20.52 -41.46
CA LEU A 7 33.05 -19.71 -40.60
C LEU A 7 32.59 -18.24 -40.52
N ILE A 8 32.09 -17.69 -41.63
CA ILE A 8 31.58 -16.31 -41.72
C ILE A 8 30.24 -16.17 -40.98
N CYS A 9 29.35 -17.17 -41.05
CA CYS A 9 28.10 -17.16 -40.28
C CYS A 9 28.32 -17.23 -38.76
N LEU A 10 29.38 -17.92 -38.30
CA LEU A 10 29.68 -18.04 -36.88
C LEU A 10 30.22 -16.72 -36.28
N LEU A 11 30.90 -15.89 -37.08
CA LEU A 11 31.47 -14.61 -36.63
C LEU A 11 30.40 -13.52 -36.40
N LEU A 12 29.25 -13.61 -37.07
CA LEU A 12 28.16 -12.63 -36.98
C LEU A 12 27.31 -12.75 -35.70
N LEU A 13 27.45 -13.84 -34.94
CA LEU A 13 26.69 -14.06 -33.70
C LEU A 13 27.33 -13.41 -32.46
N LEU A 14 28.49 -12.76 -32.60
CA LEU A 14 29.23 -12.14 -31.48
C LEU A 14 29.00 -10.63 -31.33
N THR A 15 28.16 -9.99 -32.16
CA THR A 15 27.84 -8.56 -32.03
C THR A 15 26.46 -8.36 -31.38
N SER A 16 26.35 -8.64 -30.08
CA SER A 16 25.29 -8.07 -29.23
C SER A 16 25.93 -7.08 -28.27
N CYS A 17 25.99 -5.80 -28.66
CA CYS A 17 26.36 -4.72 -27.75
C CYS A 17 25.10 -3.98 -27.30
N SER A 18 24.91 -3.97 -25.99
CA SER A 18 23.93 -3.23 -25.21
C SER A 18 24.18 -1.71 -25.22
N GLN A 19 23.15 -0.95 -24.81
CA GLN A 19 23.20 0.40 -24.22
C GLN A 19 23.01 1.60 -25.19
N ARG A 20 21.89 2.33 -25.05
CA ARG A 20 21.83 3.62 -24.30
C ARG A 20 20.48 4.32 -24.51
N ASN A 21 19.82 4.64 -23.40
CA ASN A 21 18.64 5.50 -23.35
C ASN A 21 19.03 6.92 -23.79
N GLY A 22 18.34 7.45 -24.80
CA GLY A 22 18.31 8.87 -25.13
C GLY A 22 16.99 9.47 -24.64
N VAL A 23 17.05 10.21 -23.53
CA VAL A 23 16.03 11.22 -23.21
C VAL A 23 16.19 12.33 -24.25
N LEU A 24 15.14 12.56 -25.04
CA LEU A 24 14.97 13.80 -25.79
C LEU A 24 13.87 14.60 -25.11
N GLU A 25 14.35 15.67 -24.48
CA GLU A 25 13.61 16.76 -23.87
C GLU A 25 12.92 17.57 -24.99
N ASN A 26 11.61 17.78 -24.89
CA ASN A 26 10.96 18.90 -25.58
C ASN A 26 9.95 19.57 -24.65
N ASN A 27 10.06 20.89 -24.65
CA ASN A 27 9.57 21.90 -23.76
C ASN A 27 8.21 22.41 -24.27
N GLN A 28 7.16 22.38 -23.44
CA GLN A 28 6.06 23.38 -23.52
C GLN A 28 5.50 23.71 -22.12
N ASN A 29 5.59 25.00 -21.81
CA ASN A 29 5.07 25.72 -20.65
C ASN A 29 3.69 25.28 -20.15
N THR A 30 3.63 24.88 -18.87
CA THR A 30 2.62 25.37 -17.92
C THR A 30 3.21 25.21 -16.53
N SER A 31 3.48 26.31 -15.82
CA SER A 31 3.96 26.26 -14.44
C SER A 31 2.87 25.73 -13.50
N PRO A 32 3.16 24.64 -12.77
CA PRO A 32 2.92 24.65 -11.33
C PRO A 32 4.26 24.43 -10.61
N ARG A 33 4.49 25.25 -9.59
CA ARG A 33 5.71 25.29 -8.76
C ARG A 33 6.21 23.87 -8.46
N PRO A 34 7.47 23.52 -8.76
CA PRO A 34 8.02 22.27 -8.26
C PRO A 34 8.12 22.42 -6.75
N VAL A 35 7.27 21.69 -6.03
CA VAL A 35 7.52 21.42 -4.62
C VAL A 35 8.84 20.64 -4.60
N SER A 36 9.93 21.34 -4.32
CA SER A 36 11.21 20.71 -4.03
C SER A 36 11.01 19.98 -2.71
N MET A 37 10.56 18.73 -2.82
CA MET A 37 10.71 17.74 -1.76
C MET A 37 12.21 17.63 -1.56
N LYS A 38 12.73 18.39 -0.59
CA LYS A 38 14.05 18.13 -0.05
C LYS A 38 13.97 16.70 0.47
N ASN A 39 14.52 15.80 -0.33
CA ASN A 39 14.66 14.41 0.00
C ASN A 39 15.68 14.40 1.13
N ASP A 40 15.21 14.60 2.36
CA ASP A 40 16.00 14.29 3.54
C ASP A 40 16.33 12.82 3.40
N GLN A 41 17.60 12.57 3.10
CA GLN A 41 18.19 11.26 3.01
C GLN A 41 18.30 10.69 4.44
N THR A 42 17.17 10.46 5.09
CA THR A 42 17.06 9.44 6.12
C THR A 42 16.79 8.13 5.40
N THR A 43 17.85 7.33 5.31
CA THR A 43 17.92 6.05 4.64
C THR A 43 17.00 5.01 5.30
N ASP A 44 15.71 5.03 4.97
CA ASP A 44 14.78 3.91 5.18
C ASP A 44 14.28 3.35 3.82
N ASN A 45 15.10 3.50 2.78
CA ASN A 45 14.83 2.87 1.48
C ASN A 45 15.23 1.39 1.58
N VAL A 46 14.26 0.54 1.92
CA VAL A 46 14.40 -0.90 1.73
C VAL A 46 14.62 -1.13 0.23
N ASP A 47 15.84 -1.53 -0.15
CA ASP A 47 16.16 -1.89 -1.52
C ASP A 47 15.13 -2.90 -2.07
N ARG A 48 14.78 -2.82 -3.36
CA ARG A 48 13.73 -3.66 -3.95
C ARG A 48 14.00 -5.15 -3.71
N LYS A 49 15.27 -5.57 -3.80
CA LYS A 49 15.64 -6.96 -3.50
C LYS A 49 15.39 -7.29 -2.04
N THR A 50 15.74 -6.39 -1.14
CA THR A 50 15.46 -6.51 0.30
C THR A 50 13.95 -6.60 0.57
N GLY A 51 13.11 -5.80 -0.09
CA GLY A 51 11.64 -5.85 0.10
C GLY A 51 11.03 -7.18 -0.36
N ILE A 52 11.53 -7.76 -1.45
CA ILE A 52 11.11 -9.09 -1.91
C ILE A 52 11.55 -10.19 -0.94
N VAL A 53 12.76 -10.09 -0.37
CA VAL A 53 13.24 -11.05 0.62
C VAL A 53 12.43 -10.96 1.91
N VAL A 54 12.17 -9.75 2.40
CA VAL A 54 11.37 -9.50 3.59
C VAL A 54 9.94 -9.99 3.39
N SER A 55 9.26 -9.65 2.29
CA SER A 55 7.89 -10.12 2.03
C SER A 55 7.79 -11.65 2.02
N LYS A 56 8.74 -12.36 1.40
CA LYS A 56 8.77 -13.83 1.43
C LYS A 56 8.92 -14.37 2.86
N ARG A 57 9.76 -13.74 3.68
CA ARG A 57 9.93 -14.11 5.09
C ARG A 57 8.64 -13.91 5.88
N LEU A 58 7.97 -12.77 5.72
CA LEU A 58 6.69 -12.48 6.38
C LEU A 58 5.58 -13.44 5.94
N VAL A 59 5.50 -13.76 4.65
CA VAL A 59 4.55 -14.77 4.12
C VAL A 59 4.81 -16.13 4.76
N LYS A 60 6.08 -16.54 4.87
CA LYS A 60 6.43 -17.82 5.51
C LYS A 60 5.96 -17.85 6.97
N LEU A 61 6.29 -16.82 7.75
CA LEU A 61 5.89 -16.73 9.16
C LEU A 61 4.37 -16.77 9.32
N ALA A 62 3.63 -16.03 8.49
CA ALA A 62 2.18 -16.02 8.53
C ALA A 62 1.57 -17.37 8.12
N SER A 63 2.12 -18.02 7.10
CA SER A 63 1.63 -19.32 6.60
C SER A 63 1.90 -20.48 7.55
N ASP A 64 2.92 -20.36 8.41
CA ASP A 64 3.26 -21.36 9.41
C ASP A 64 2.25 -21.36 10.60
N VAL A 65 1.33 -20.38 10.67
CA VAL A 65 0.30 -20.30 11.72
C VAL A 65 -0.90 -21.21 11.38
N PRO A 66 -1.34 -22.09 12.31
CA PRO A 66 -2.50 -22.95 12.09
C PRO A 66 -3.77 -22.15 11.76
N GLY A 67 -4.51 -22.63 10.75
CA GLY A 67 -5.74 -21.99 10.27
C GLY A 67 -5.52 -20.96 9.16
N VAL A 68 -4.27 -20.60 8.85
CA VAL A 68 -3.92 -19.84 7.64
C VAL A 68 -3.80 -20.81 6.47
N ARG A 69 -4.55 -20.57 5.40
CA ARG A 69 -4.51 -21.36 4.16
C ARG A 69 -3.47 -20.82 3.17
N ASP A 70 -3.36 -19.50 3.12
CA ASP A 70 -2.44 -18.77 2.24
C ASP A 70 -2.15 -17.41 2.85
N ALA A 71 -1.01 -16.82 2.50
CA ALA A 71 -0.62 -15.49 2.95
C ALA A 71 0.08 -14.71 1.83
N THR A 72 -0.07 -13.39 1.86
CA THR A 72 0.59 -12.49 0.93
C THR A 72 1.05 -11.25 1.66
N ALA A 73 2.31 -10.85 1.45
CA ALA A 73 2.88 -9.66 2.07
C ALA A 73 3.40 -8.70 1.00
N VAL A 74 3.12 -7.41 1.19
CA VAL A 74 3.73 -6.31 0.44
C VAL A 74 4.46 -5.40 1.41
N VAL A 75 5.72 -5.10 1.10
CA VAL A 75 6.60 -4.27 1.94
C VAL A 75 6.77 -2.91 1.25
N PHE A 76 6.58 -1.83 2.01
CA PHE A 76 6.73 -0.46 1.54
C PHE A 76 7.45 0.38 2.60
N GLY A 77 8.68 0.80 2.28
CA GLY A 77 9.56 1.45 3.25
C GLY A 77 9.79 0.52 4.44
N LYS A 78 9.51 1.02 5.65
CA LYS A 78 9.61 0.26 6.90
C LYS A 78 8.37 -0.58 7.24
N TYR A 79 7.24 -0.33 6.58
CA TYR A 79 5.97 -0.99 6.88
C TYR A 79 5.74 -2.20 5.97
N ALA A 80 4.90 -3.13 6.45
CA ALA A 80 4.41 -4.24 5.65
C ALA A 80 2.89 -4.43 5.84
N ILE A 81 2.19 -4.84 4.79
CA ILE A 81 0.81 -5.28 4.87
C ILE A 81 0.79 -6.76 4.55
N VAL A 82 0.26 -7.57 5.48
CA VAL A 82 0.18 -9.02 5.37
C VAL A 82 -1.29 -9.43 5.32
N GLY A 83 -1.74 -9.83 4.14
CA GLY A 83 -3.04 -10.47 3.94
C GLY A 83 -2.95 -11.95 4.25
N ILE A 84 -3.90 -12.46 5.03
CA ILE A 84 -4.06 -13.89 5.33
C ILE A 84 -5.40 -14.38 4.81
N ASP A 85 -5.39 -15.56 4.20
CA ASP A 85 -6.58 -16.30 3.81
C ASP A 85 -6.87 -17.38 4.85
N VAL A 86 -8.12 -17.43 5.30
CA VAL A 86 -8.61 -18.37 6.32
C VAL A 86 -9.91 -19.01 5.84
N ASP A 87 -10.33 -20.12 6.46
CA ASP A 87 -11.57 -20.78 6.04
C ASP A 87 -12.80 -19.85 6.22
N SER A 88 -13.58 -19.70 5.14
CA SER A 88 -14.78 -18.87 5.09
C SER A 88 -15.89 -19.33 6.04
N LYS A 89 -15.81 -20.56 6.54
CA LYS A 89 -16.76 -21.13 7.51
C LYS A 89 -16.43 -20.77 8.96
N LEU A 90 -15.27 -20.17 9.21
CA LEU A 90 -14.86 -19.79 10.56
C LEU A 90 -15.70 -18.62 11.07
N GLU A 91 -16.03 -18.67 12.36
CA GLU A 91 -16.66 -17.55 13.03
C GLU A 91 -15.68 -16.38 13.17
N ARG A 92 -16.22 -15.15 13.24
CA ARG A 92 -15.41 -13.92 13.36
C ARG A 92 -14.46 -13.94 14.56
N SER A 93 -14.86 -14.58 15.65
CA SER A 93 -14.04 -14.81 16.84
C SER A 93 -12.80 -15.64 16.53
N GLN A 94 -12.98 -16.74 15.81
CA GLN A 94 -11.91 -17.66 15.40
C GLN A 94 -10.95 -17.00 14.41
N VAL A 95 -11.49 -16.25 13.43
CA VAL A 95 -10.68 -15.42 12.51
C VAL A 95 -9.86 -14.38 13.30
N GLY A 96 -10.47 -13.77 14.32
CA GLY A 96 -9.79 -12.85 15.24
C GLY A 96 -8.61 -13.51 15.96
N THR A 97 -8.80 -14.72 16.48
CA THR A 97 -7.74 -15.52 17.12
C THR A 97 -6.59 -15.82 16.16
N ILE A 98 -6.89 -16.29 14.95
CA ILE A 98 -5.85 -16.57 13.93
C ILE A 98 -5.08 -15.30 13.59
N LYS A 99 -5.78 -14.17 13.36
CA LYS A 99 -5.14 -12.88 13.07
C LYS A 99 -4.21 -12.45 14.20
N TYR A 100 -4.62 -12.65 15.45
CA TYR A 100 -3.78 -12.38 16.62
C TYR A 100 -2.53 -13.26 16.65
N SER A 101 -2.68 -14.57 16.41
CA SER A 101 -1.55 -15.50 16.34
C SER A 101 -0.55 -15.13 15.25
N VAL A 102 -1.03 -14.73 14.06
CA VAL A 102 -0.17 -14.21 12.99
C VAL A 102 0.53 -12.94 13.42
N ALA A 103 -0.19 -11.97 13.99
CA ALA A 103 0.41 -10.72 14.47
C ALA A 103 1.52 -10.98 15.50
N GLU A 104 1.32 -11.91 16.43
CA GLU A 104 2.33 -12.27 17.44
C GLU A 104 3.55 -12.98 16.82
N SER A 105 3.34 -13.81 15.79
CA SER A 105 4.44 -14.43 15.04
C SER A 105 5.29 -13.39 14.29
N LEU A 106 4.66 -12.34 13.76
CA LEU A 106 5.36 -11.28 13.02
C LEU A 106 6.02 -10.27 13.95
N LYS A 107 5.43 -9.98 15.11
CA LYS A 107 5.95 -9.04 16.11
C LYS A 107 7.35 -9.40 16.62
N HIS A 108 7.66 -10.68 16.73
CA HIS A 108 8.97 -11.17 17.15
C HIS A 108 10.01 -11.17 16.00
N ASP A 109 9.58 -10.87 14.78
CA ASP A 109 10.46 -10.75 13.63
C ASP A 109 10.98 -9.31 13.47
N PRO A 110 12.29 -9.08 13.29
CA PRO A 110 12.85 -7.75 13.09
C PRO A 110 12.21 -6.97 11.93
N TYR A 111 11.68 -7.68 10.92
CA TYR A 111 11.02 -7.08 9.77
C TYR A 111 9.49 -7.15 9.83
N GLY A 112 8.93 -7.81 10.85
CA GLY A 112 7.49 -7.98 11.04
C GLY A 112 6.89 -7.07 12.10
N ALA A 113 7.71 -6.41 12.92
CA ALA A 113 7.26 -5.50 13.99
C ALA A 113 6.39 -4.33 13.50
N GLU A 114 6.57 -3.88 12.26
CA GLU A 114 5.79 -2.80 11.63
C GLU A 114 4.78 -3.32 10.59
N SER A 115 4.29 -4.55 10.78
CA SER A 115 3.32 -5.18 9.88
C SER A 115 1.86 -5.03 10.34
N ILE A 116 0.96 -4.83 9.38
CA ILE A 116 -0.49 -4.87 9.59
C ILE A 116 -1.02 -6.17 9.02
N VAL A 117 -1.70 -6.96 9.86
CA VAL A 117 -2.32 -8.23 9.45
C VAL A 117 -3.79 -8.02 9.10
N VAL A 118 -4.19 -8.50 7.93
CA VAL A 118 -5.54 -8.37 7.40
C VAL A 118 -6.09 -9.74 7.03
N ALA A 119 -7.28 -10.07 7.50
CA ALA A 119 -7.98 -11.32 7.16
C ALA A 119 -9.24 -11.01 6.34
N ASP A 120 -9.06 -10.22 5.29
CA ASP A 120 -10.11 -9.77 4.38
C ASP A 120 -9.81 -10.33 2.97
N PRO A 121 -10.74 -11.08 2.35
CA PRO A 121 -10.50 -11.70 1.05
C PRO A 121 -10.21 -10.70 -0.06
N ASP A 122 -10.91 -9.56 -0.08
CA ASP A 122 -10.81 -8.56 -1.14
C ASP A 122 -9.46 -7.83 -1.06
N ILE A 123 -9.08 -7.40 0.13
CA ILE A 123 -7.76 -6.78 0.37
C ILE A 123 -6.64 -7.77 0.08
N THR A 124 -6.80 -9.04 0.50
CA THR A 124 -5.79 -10.07 0.26
C THR A 124 -5.62 -10.37 -1.23
N ALA A 125 -6.72 -10.43 -1.99
CA ALA A 125 -6.69 -10.55 -3.44
C ALA A 125 -5.93 -9.37 -4.07
N ARG A 126 -6.19 -8.15 -3.60
CA ARG A 126 -5.50 -6.96 -4.12
C ARG A 126 -4.00 -6.97 -3.81
N LEU A 127 -3.61 -7.41 -2.61
CA LEU A 127 -2.19 -7.59 -2.26
C LEU A 127 -1.50 -8.62 -3.16
N LYS A 128 -2.20 -9.68 -3.59
CA LYS A 128 -1.66 -10.70 -4.51
C LYS A 128 -1.34 -10.12 -5.88
N GLU A 129 -2.23 -9.30 -6.42
CA GLU A 129 -2.04 -8.60 -7.70
C GLU A 129 -0.82 -7.66 -7.62
N ILE A 130 -0.77 -6.83 -6.57
CA ILE A 130 0.35 -5.92 -6.33
C ILE A 130 1.67 -6.68 -6.20
N ALA A 131 1.69 -7.75 -5.41
CA ALA A 131 2.88 -8.59 -5.23
C ALA A 131 3.32 -9.23 -6.55
N ALA A 132 2.38 -9.64 -7.41
CA ALA A 132 2.69 -10.18 -8.73
C ALA A 132 3.31 -9.12 -9.65
N ASP A 133 2.76 -7.91 -9.70
CA ASP A 133 3.30 -6.83 -10.52
C ASP A 133 4.69 -6.39 -10.07
N ILE A 134 4.94 -6.34 -8.76
CA ILE A 134 6.27 -6.07 -8.20
C ILE A 134 7.27 -7.16 -8.61
N ARG A 135 6.89 -8.44 -8.52
CA ARG A 135 7.74 -9.56 -8.96
C ARG A 135 8.04 -9.51 -10.46
N ASN A 136 7.07 -9.07 -11.25
CA ASN A 136 7.19 -8.96 -12.71
C ASN A 136 7.95 -7.70 -13.16
N GLY A 137 8.48 -6.89 -12.23
CA GLY A 137 9.25 -5.69 -12.55
C GLY A 137 8.39 -4.54 -13.08
N LYS A 138 7.08 -4.55 -12.81
CA LYS A 138 6.12 -3.50 -13.20
C LYS A 138 5.60 -2.68 -12.01
N PRO A 139 6.44 -2.07 -11.16
CA PRO A 139 5.96 -1.16 -10.11
C PRO A 139 5.50 0.16 -10.75
N GLY A 140 4.30 0.18 -11.31
CA GLY A 140 3.71 1.38 -11.89
C GLY A 140 3.22 2.35 -10.81
N GLN A 141 2.96 3.60 -11.21
CA GLN A 141 2.30 4.60 -10.33
C GLN A 141 0.93 4.11 -9.82
N GLY A 142 0.28 3.19 -10.53
CA GLY A 142 -0.97 2.55 -10.11
C GLY A 142 -0.86 1.80 -8.79
N ILE A 143 0.23 1.04 -8.57
CA ILE A 143 0.42 0.27 -7.32
C ILE A 143 0.49 1.18 -6.10
N VAL A 144 1.15 2.34 -6.23
CA VAL A 144 1.26 3.30 -5.11
C VAL A 144 -0.13 3.82 -4.73
N ARG A 145 -1.01 4.06 -5.70
CA ARG A 145 -2.39 4.48 -5.45
C ARG A 145 -3.18 3.37 -4.75
N GLU A 146 -3.05 2.14 -5.20
CA GLU A 146 -3.74 1.00 -4.60
C GLU A 146 -3.26 0.72 -3.17
N LEU A 147 -1.95 0.80 -2.94
CA LEU A 147 -1.39 0.69 -1.59
C LEU A 147 -1.83 1.84 -0.70
N ALA A 148 -1.96 3.07 -1.23
CA ALA A 148 -2.50 4.20 -0.48
C ALA A 148 -3.99 3.99 -0.14
N ASP A 149 -4.79 3.45 -1.07
CA ASP A 149 -6.20 3.16 -0.83
C ASP A 149 -6.38 2.05 0.23
N ILE A 150 -5.54 1.00 0.16
CA ILE A 150 -5.51 -0.08 1.17
C ILE A 150 -5.04 0.49 2.51
N ALA A 151 -3.92 1.21 2.54
CA ALA A 151 -3.37 1.80 3.75
C ALA A 151 -4.36 2.78 4.38
N GLY A 152 -5.07 3.61 3.62
CA GLY A 152 -6.06 4.55 4.14
C GLY A 152 -7.27 3.90 4.81
N ARG A 153 -7.61 2.65 4.43
CA ARG A 153 -8.67 1.86 5.08
C ARG A 153 -8.19 1.12 6.32
N LEU A 154 -6.89 0.80 6.38
CA LEU A 154 -6.29 -0.03 7.41
C LEU A 154 -5.54 0.78 8.46
N MET A 155 -5.05 1.97 8.11
CA MET A 155 -4.28 2.82 9.01
C MET A 155 -5.17 3.21 10.18
N PRO A 156 -4.82 2.75 11.40
CA PRO A 156 -5.43 3.31 12.58
C PRO A 156 -5.14 4.80 12.60
N GLU A 157 -6.08 5.61 13.06
CA GLU A 157 -5.75 6.95 13.53
C GLU A 157 -4.81 6.77 14.74
N ILE A 158 -3.50 6.86 14.51
CA ILE A 158 -2.51 6.87 15.59
C ILE A 158 -2.33 8.33 15.99
N PRO A 159 -2.82 8.78 17.16
CA PRO A 159 -2.51 10.10 17.68
C PRO A 159 -1.06 10.12 18.18
N LYS A 160 -0.09 10.05 17.27
CA LYS A 160 1.31 10.29 17.57
C LYS A 160 1.79 11.36 16.60
N ASN A 161 1.84 12.58 17.12
CA ASN A 161 2.06 13.85 16.42
C ASN A 161 0.89 14.33 15.55
N ILE A 162 -0.27 14.50 16.19
CA ILE A 162 -1.01 15.74 15.91
C ILE A 162 -0.06 16.85 16.35
N VAL A 163 0.64 17.51 15.42
CA VAL A 163 1.07 18.89 15.69
C VAL A 163 -0.24 19.58 16.03
N PRO A 164 -0.46 20.05 17.27
CA PRO A 164 -1.67 20.80 17.56
C PRO A 164 -1.71 21.89 16.51
N ALA A 165 -2.76 21.90 15.68
CA ALA A 165 -2.98 23.03 14.80
C ALA A 165 -2.84 24.26 15.69
N LYS A 166 -1.94 25.18 15.31
CA LYS A 166 -1.53 26.32 16.16
C LYS A 166 -2.73 27.12 16.70
N ASN A 167 -3.93 26.93 16.14
CA ASN A 167 -5.22 27.22 16.76
C ASN A 167 -6.24 26.09 16.43
N PRO A 168 -6.69 25.28 17.41
CA PRO A 168 -7.76 24.29 17.22
C PRO A 168 -9.13 24.92 16.91
N ASP A 169 -9.31 26.19 17.24
CA ASP A 169 -10.58 26.92 17.07
C ASP A 169 -10.95 27.10 15.58
N ASN A 170 -9.95 27.25 14.70
CA ASN A 170 -10.17 27.45 13.26
C ASN A 170 -10.40 26.14 12.48
N ALA A 171 -10.19 24.97 13.11
CA ALA A 171 -10.41 23.68 12.46
C ALA A 171 -11.89 23.30 12.39
N LEU A 172 -12.71 23.84 13.30
CA LEU A 172 -14.16 23.65 13.33
C LEU A 172 -14.93 24.65 12.43
N GLU A 173 -14.29 25.72 11.96
CA GLU A 173 -14.96 26.72 11.10
C GLU A 173 -15.09 26.26 9.64
N LYS A 174 -14.18 25.42 9.14
CA LYS A 174 -14.18 25.00 7.73
C LYS A 174 -15.29 24.01 7.36
N PRO A 175 -15.69 23.03 8.21
CA PRO A 175 -16.82 22.17 7.89
C PRO A 175 -18.17 22.91 7.91
N LYS A 176 -18.30 23.99 8.69
CA LYS A 176 -19.54 24.79 8.78
C LYS A 176 -19.79 25.66 7.55
N GLN A 177 -18.75 26.12 6.87
CA GLN A 177 -18.91 26.97 5.67
C GLN A 177 -19.47 26.23 4.44
N ASN A 178 -19.50 24.89 4.44
CA ASN A 178 -20.00 24.09 3.32
C ASN A 178 -21.40 23.51 3.55
N LEU A 179 -21.99 23.73 4.73
CA LEU A 179 -23.40 23.48 4.98
C LEU A 179 -24.18 24.65 4.38
N ASN A 180 -24.71 24.48 3.17
CA ASN A 180 -25.67 25.42 2.60
C ASN A 180 -26.78 25.68 3.64
N ASN A 181 -27.07 26.95 3.96
CA ASN A 181 -28.06 27.41 4.96
C ASN A 181 -29.46 26.74 4.81
N GLN A 182 -29.76 26.19 3.64
CA GLN A 182 -30.99 25.41 3.42
C GLN A 182 -30.99 24.04 4.10
N ASN A 183 -29.82 23.42 4.28
CA ASN A 183 -29.68 22.10 4.90
C ASN A 183 -29.77 22.18 6.42
N GLU A 184 -29.28 23.26 7.04
CA GLU A 184 -29.39 23.48 8.50
C GLU A 184 -30.86 23.56 8.94
N ASN A 185 -31.65 24.41 8.28
CA ASN A 185 -33.10 24.52 8.55
C ASN A 185 -33.86 23.19 8.35
N LYS A 186 -33.37 22.31 7.47
CA LYS A 186 -34.00 21.00 7.23
C LYS A 186 -33.65 20.00 8.32
N LEU A 187 -32.42 20.03 8.81
CA LEU A 187 -31.94 19.19 9.91
C LEU A 187 -32.59 19.58 11.25
N GLU A 188 -32.77 20.88 11.51
CA GLU A 188 -33.46 21.37 12.71
C GLU A 188 -34.93 20.95 12.71
N LYS A 189 -35.65 21.13 11.59
CA LYS A 189 -37.03 20.66 11.46
C LYS A 189 -37.16 19.15 11.64
N GLN A 190 -36.23 18.38 11.08
CA GLN A 190 -36.19 16.93 11.26
C GLN A 190 -35.95 16.53 12.72
N GLN A 191 -35.08 17.25 13.44
CA GLN A 191 -34.85 16.99 14.86
C GLN A 191 -36.06 17.35 15.73
N GLU A 192 -36.74 18.46 15.45
CA GLU A 192 -37.97 18.85 16.14
C GLU A 192 -39.12 17.87 15.90
N GLU A 193 -39.32 17.42 14.65
CA GLU A 193 -40.32 16.40 14.31
C GLU A 193 -40.05 15.08 15.04
N GLN A 194 -38.79 14.63 15.09
CA GLN A 194 -38.40 13.41 15.79
C GLN A 194 -38.53 13.51 17.32
N SER A 195 -38.27 14.69 17.89
CA SER A 195 -38.43 14.95 19.33
C SER A 195 -39.90 14.97 19.74
N ASN A 196 -40.76 15.60 18.93
CA ASN A 196 -42.19 15.73 19.19
C ASN A 196 -42.98 14.43 18.94
N HIS A 197 -42.42 13.47 18.19
CA HIS A 197 -43.04 12.15 18.00
C HIS A 197 -42.76 11.15 19.14
N LYS A 198 -41.96 11.54 20.14
CA LYS A 198 -41.58 10.67 21.26
C LYS A 198 -42.27 11.05 22.57
N LYS A 199 -43.47 11.62 22.51
CA LYS A 199 -44.31 11.92 23.67
C LYS A 199 -45.71 11.34 23.54
#